data_AF-A0A9Q0GFS9-F1
#
_entry.id   AF-A0A9Q0GFS9-F1
#
_cell.length_a   1.000
_cell.length_b   1.000
_cell.length_c   1.000
_cell.angle_alpha   90.00
_cell.angle_beta   90.00
_cell.angle_gamma   90.00
#
_symmetry.space_group_name_H-M   'P 1'
#
loop_
_entity.id
_entity.type
_entity.pdbx_description
1 polymer ?
#
loop_
_entity_poly.entity_id
_entity_poly.type
_entity_poly.pdbx_seq_one_letter_code
_entity_poly.pdbx_strand_id
1 'polypeptide(L)'
;MPPQLGQLTELVVLTDFVIGRGKSCSIAELGALEHLKGELCIWNLENVDDPSHATGANLKGKRYIEKLEFRWGDDGYNRSLPEQILEQLRPSTYLKALQLEALKELAIECFDSIVRVGPELCGNSGNKRAFPSLENLGIGRCEKIRSFEFGLTKNLRSLDVRYCPVFESLYCGDEEGPLTSLHSLTISHCSDFISFPGQGLQAPNLKKLSLQYLDALEGLPKHMHSLLPSLKQLTLVVCTKLRSFPEGGLPSSIEKLEIWWCDGIESSPEGGFPSNLKELKIVNCSKLVADRRNWGLQALQSLSSLHIDGCGEVLESFPEETLLPPSLNSLWLRGFKHLKSLHYKGLEHLSSLNELQLSWCPELQSMPEEGLPSPLQYLELNGCPNTLEERYQENGGDWHKISHIPWIRINGKEIKPRQSTLSSS
;
A
#
# COMPACT_ATOMS: atom_id res chain seq x y z
N MET A 1 7.18 -18.25 -26.48
CA MET A 1 6.48 -19.54 -26.31
C MET A 1 7.00 -20.56 -27.29
N PRO A 2 7.03 -21.87 -26.95
CA PRO A 2 7.32 -22.90 -27.93
C PRO A 2 6.18 -22.89 -28.99
N PRO A 3 6.51 -23.04 -30.28
CA PRO A 3 5.49 -23.11 -31.31
C PRO A 3 4.62 -24.37 -31.10
N GLN A 4 3.34 -24.30 -31.49
CA GLN A 4 2.39 -25.42 -31.39
C GLN A 4 2.02 -25.81 -29.95
N LEU A 5 2.08 -24.86 -29.01
CA LEU A 5 1.63 -25.06 -27.63
C LEU A 5 0.18 -25.56 -27.58
N GLY A 6 -0.65 -25.15 -28.56
CA GLY A 6 -2.03 -25.63 -28.70
C GLY A 6 -2.19 -27.15 -28.88
N GLN A 7 -1.12 -27.91 -29.14
CA GLN A 7 -1.18 -29.38 -29.18
C GLN A 7 -1.27 -30.02 -27.79
N LEU A 8 -0.99 -29.27 -26.73
CA LEU A 8 -1.08 -29.75 -25.34
C LEU A 8 -2.53 -29.64 -24.83
N THR A 9 -3.47 -30.34 -25.46
CA THR A 9 -4.92 -30.19 -25.19
C THR A 9 -5.32 -30.54 -23.75
N GLU A 10 -4.55 -31.41 -23.09
CA GLU A 10 -4.74 -31.80 -21.69
C GLU A 10 -4.11 -30.81 -20.69
N LEU A 11 -3.54 -29.69 -21.16
CA LEU A 11 -2.92 -28.71 -20.29
C LEU A 11 -3.98 -28.03 -19.41
N VAL A 12 -3.80 -28.16 -18.10
CA VAL A 12 -4.74 -27.63 -17.09
C VAL A 12 -4.28 -26.28 -16.54
N VAL A 13 -2.97 -26.05 -16.43
CA VAL A 13 -2.40 -24.83 -15.84
C VAL A 13 -1.40 -24.23 -16.82
N LEU A 14 -1.62 -22.96 -17.17
CA LEU A 14 -0.71 -22.15 -17.95
C LEU A 14 -0.79 -20.72 -17.41
N THR A 15 0.25 -20.29 -16.69
CA THR A 15 0.26 -18.97 -16.04
C THR A 15 0.61 -17.84 -16.99
N ASP A 16 1.40 -18.13 -18.02
CA ASP A 16 1.90 -17.14 -18.95
C ASP A 16 1.67 -17.63 -20.38
N PHE A 17 1.28 -16.75 -21.28
CA PHE A 17 1.19 -16.98 -22.71
C PHE A 17 1.79 -15.79 -23.45
N VAL A 18 2.93 -15.99 -24.11
CA VAL A 18 3.66 -14.94 -24.83
C VAL A 18 3.40 -15.04 -26.32
N ILE A 19 2.72 -14.03 -26.88
CA ILE A 19 2.39 -13.98 -28.31
C ILE A 19 3.65 -13.63 -29.10
N GLY A 20 3.99 -14.47 -30.07
CA GLY A 20 5.17 -14.30 -30.90
C GLY A 20 4.96 -13.28 -32.03
N ARG A 21 6.03 -12.66 -32.52
CA ARG A 21 5.95 -11.80 -33.72
C ARG A 21 5.71 -12.65 -34.97
N GLY A 22 4.78 -12.22 -35.82
CA GLY A 22 4.40 -12.93 -37.04
C GLY A 22 3.80 -14.31 -36.75
N LYS A 23 4.23 -15.35 -37.49
CA LYS A 23 3.68 -16.72 -37.35
C LYS A 23 4.30 -17.56 -36.22
N SER A 24 5.11 -16.96 -35.33
CA SER A 24 5.94 -17.73 -34.39
C SER A 24 5.19 -18.30 -33.18
N CYS A 25 4.07 -17.68 -32.78
CA CYS A 25 3.11 -18.23 -31.80
C CYS A 25 1.85 -17.34 -31.80
N SER A 26 0.75 -17.82 -32.39
CA SER A 26 -0.50 -17.05 -32.48
C SER A 26 -1.33 -17.22 -31.21
N ILE A 27 -2.02 -16.16 -30.78
CA ILE A 27 -3.00 -16.23 -29.68
C ILE A 27 -4.11 -17.26 -29.95
N ALA A 28 -4.39 -17.58 -31.22
CA ALA A 28 -5.36 -18.62 -31.60
C ALA A 28 -5.00 -20.02 -31.05
N GLU A 29 -3.73 -20.29 -30.74
CA GLU A 29 -3.31 -21.56 -30.13
C GLU A 29 -3.94 -21.80 -28.76
N LEU A 30 -4.30 -20.72 -28.03
CA LEU A 30 -5.06 -20.84 -26.79
C LEU A 30 -6.40 -21.55 -27.03
N GLY A 31 -6.99 -21.46 -28.23
CA GLY A 31 -8.29 -22.06 -28.55
C GLY A 31 -8.36 -23.55 -28.23
N ALA A 32 -7.28 -24.28 -28.49
CA ALA A 32 -7.19 -25.72 -28.27
C ALA A 32 -6.99 -26.13 -26.80
N LEU A 33 -6.62 -25.19 -25.92
CA LEU A 33 -6.32 -25.43 -24.50
C LEU A 33 -7.59 -25.25 -23.64
N GLU A 34 -8.60 -26.09 -23.84
CA GLU A 34 -9.94 -25.89 -23.28
C GLU A 34 -10.02 -26.02 -21.76
N HIS A 35 -9.12 -26.80 -21.16
CA HIS A 35 -9.14 -27.15 -19.73
C HIS A 35 -8.34 -26.20 -18.84
N LEU A 36 -7.84 -25.10 -19.38
CA LEU A 36 -7.09 -24.10 -18.61
C LEU A 36 -7.93 -23.55 -17.46
N LYS A 37 -7.32 -23.51 -16.28
CA LYS A 37 -7.91 -22.98 -15.05
C LYS A 37 -6.93 -22.13 -14.26
N GLY A 38 -7.48 -21.29 -13.38
CA GLY A 38 -6.69 -20.45 -12.48
C GLY A 38 -6.30 -19.12 -13.13
N GLU A 39 -5.01 -18.81 -13.11
CA GLU A 39 -4.46 -17.53 -13.57
C GLU A 39 -3.87 -17.66 -14.96
N LEU A 40 -4.09 -16.64 -15.82
CA LEU A 40 -3.48 -16.54 -17.14
C LEU A 40 -3.04 -15.10 -17.43
N CYS A 41 -1.75 -14.94 -17.72
CA CYS A 41 -1.14 -13.69 -18.17
C CYS A 41 -0.83 -13.78 -19.65
N ILE A 42 -1.41 -12.91 -20.47
CA ILE A 42 -1.19 -12.88 -21.91
C ILE A 42 -0.32 -11.68 -22.26
N TRP A 43 0.86 -11.97 -22.80
CA TRP A 43 1.89 -10.98 -23.13
C TRP A 43 1.94 -10.69 -24.61
N ASN A 44 2.41 -9.48 -24.92
CA ASN A 44 2.66 -8.97 -26.26
C ASN A 44 1.40 -8.93 -27.14
N LEU A 45 0.27 -8.47 -26.60
CA LEU A 45 -1.00 -8.37 -27.32
C LEU A 45 -0.95 -7.45 -28.55
N GLU A 46 0.04 -6.56 -28.63
CA GLU A 46 0.35 -5.78 -29.82
C GLU A 46 0.77 -6.63 -31.03
N ASN A 47 1.18 -7.88 -30.82
CA ASN A 47 1.50 -8.82 -31.89
C ASN A 47 0.26 -9.49 -32.51
N VAL A 48 -0.95 -9.26 -31.97
CA VAL A 48 -2.19 -9.74 -32.58
C VAL A 48 -2.50 -8.91 -33.82
N ASP A 49 -2.20 -9.48 -34.98
CA ASP A 49 -2.33 -8.84 -36.29
C ASP A 49 -3.72 -9.03 -36.93
N ASP A 50 -4.46 -10.07 -36.54
CA ASP A 50 -5.81 -10.39 -37.02
C ASP A 50 -6.78 -10.58 -35.83
N PRO A 51 -7.87 -9.78 -35.73
CA PRO A 51 -8.90 -9.94 -34.70
C PRO A 51 -9.55 -11.33 -34.66
N SER A 52 -9.57 -12.06 -35.78
CA SER A 52 -10.07 -13.43 -35.83
C SER A 52 -9.21 -14.40 -35.03
N HIS A 53 -7.89 -14.16 -34.90
CA HIS A 53 -7.02 -14.95 -34.03
C HIS A 53 -7.40 -14.78 -32.56
N ALA A 54 -7.75 -13.55 -32.17
CA ALA A 54 -8.19 -13.22 -30.83
C ALA A 54 -9.53 -13.88 -30.49
N THR A 55 -10.40 -14.06 -31.50
CA THR A 55 -11.63 -14.87 -31.39
C THR A 55 -11.31 -16.36 -31.29
N GLY A 56 -10.36 -16.83 -32.10
CA GLY A 56 -9.88 -18.22 -32.12
C GLY A 56 -9.24 -18.68 -30.81
N ALA A 57 -8.70 -17.75 -30.01
CA ALA A 57 -8.19 -18.01 -28.66
C ALA A 57 -9.25 -18.60 -27.71
N ASN A 58 -10.54 -18.40 -28.02
CA ASN A 58 -11.70 -18.92 -27.29
C ASN A 58 -11.62 -18.67 -25.78
N LEU A 59 -11.13 -17.50 -25.36
CA LEU A 59 -11.04 -17.13 -23.94
C LEU A 59 -12.42 -17.20 -23.26
N LYS A 60 -13.49 -16.85 -23.98
CA LYS A 60 -14.89 -16.99 -23.53
C LYS A 60 -15.25 -18.42 -23.13
N GLY A 61 -14.70 -19.42 -23.83
CA GLY A 61 -14.92 -20.83 -23.54
C GLY A 61 -14.16 -21.33 -22.29
N LYS A 62 -13.18 -20.58 -21.78
CA LYS A 62 -12.32 -20.97 -20.65
C LYS A 62 -12.97 -20.65 -19.31
N ARG A 63 -13.99 -21.45 -18.96
CA ARG A 63 -14.89 -21.20 -17.82
C ARG A 63 -14.23 -21.26 -16.44
N TYR A 64 -13.01 -21.77 -16.35
CA TYR A 64 -12.29 -21.96 -15.07
C TYR A 64 -11.13 -20.97 -14.88
N ILE A 65 -10.97 -19.99 -15.77
CA ILE A 65 -10.04 -18.88 -15.57
C ILE A 65 -10.68 -17.90 -14.57
N GLU A 66 -9.98 -17.66 -13.46
CA GLU A 66 -10.46 -16.79 -12.37
C GLU A 66 -9.75 -15.43 -12.37
N LYS A 67 -8.51 -15.40 -12.87
CA LYS A 67 -7.68 -14.20 -13.02
C LYS A 67 -7.08 -14.12 -14.41
N LEU A 68 -7.22 -12.96 -15.03
CA LEU A 68 -6.73 -12.69 -16.37
C LEU A 68 -5.94 -11.39 -16.38
N GLU A 69 -4.72 -11.45 -16.88
CA GLU A 69 -3.87 -10.28 -17.05
C GLU A 69 -3.52 -10.13 -18.53
N PHE A 70 -3.71 -8.92 -19.04
CA PHE A 70 -3.38 -8.55 -20.40
C PHE A 70 -2.23 -7.55 -20.39
N ARG A 71 -1.12 -7.88 -21.07
CA ARG A 71 0.06 -7.02 -21.21
C ARG A 71 0.34 -6.68 -22.67
N TRP A 72 0.54 -5.38 -22.94
CA TRP A 72 0.98 -4.86 -24.23
C TRP A 72 2.43 -4.36 -24.13
N GLY A 73 3.35 -4.93 -24.91
CA GLY A 73 4.74 -4.53 -24.93
C GLY A 73 5.52 -4.94 -23.67
N ASP A 74 6.70 -5.54 -23.88
CA ASP A 74 7.63 -5.90 -22.80
C ASP A 74 8.91 -5.04 -22.84
N ASP A 75 9.10 -4.26 -23.90
CA ASP A 75 10.41 -3.73 -24.29
C ASP A 75 10.63 -2.23 -24.08
N GLY A 76 9.71 -1.51 -23.41
CA GLY A 76 9.94 -0.09 -23.07
C GLY A 76 10.09 0.85 -24.29
N TYR A 77 9.76 0.35 -25.49
CA TYR A 77 9.77 1.10 -26.73
C TYR A 77 8.36 1.16 -27.31
N ASN A 78 7.77 2.32 -27.04
CA ASN A 78 6.50 2.81 -27.52
C ASN A 78 6.40 2.68 -29.06
N ARG A 79 5.65 1.70 -29.55
CA ARG A 79 5.14 1.74 -30.94
C ARG A 79 3.71 2.22 -30.87
N SER A 80 3.47 3.44 -31.35
CA SER A 80 2.12 3.89 -31.66
C SER A 80 1.53 2.97 -32.73
N LEU A 81 0.71 2.01 -32.33
CA LEU A 81 -0.11 1.26 -33.27
C LEU A 81 -1.02 2.27 -34.00
N PRO A 82 -1.23 2.15 -35.33
CA PRO A 82 -2.15 3.00 -36.07
C PRO A 82 -3.54 3.00 -35.42
N GLU A 83 -4.23 4.14 -35.39
CA GLU A 83 -5.57 4.30 -34.76
C GLU A 83 -6.57 3.22 -35.21
N GLN A 84 -6.50 2.76 -36.46
CA GLN A 84 -7.36 1.71 -37.01
C GLN A 84 -7.12 0.32 -36.39
N ILE A 85 -5.87 0.01 -36.03
CA ILE A 85 -5.51 -1.23 -35.30
C ILE A 85 -5.86 -1.06 -33.82
N LEU A 86 -5.65 0.13 -33.27
CA LEU A 86 -6.06 0.46 -31.91
C LEU A 86 -7.58 0.40 -31.72
N GLU A 87 -8.38 0.77 -32.72
CA GLU A 87 -9.84 0.65 -32.68
C GLU A 87 -10.33 -0.80 -32.67
N GLN A 88 -9.58 -1.70 -33.31
CA GLN A 88 -9.88 -3.13 -33.38
C GLN A 88 -9.31 -3.91 -32.18
N LEU A 89 -8.17 -3.49 -31.64
CA LEU A 89 -7.54 -4.00 -30.41
C LEU A 89 -7.99 -3.26 -29.15
N ARG A 90 -8.91 -2.27 -29.27
CA ARG A 90 -9.50 -1.58 -28.13
C ARG A 90 -10.03 -2.65 -27.18
N PRO A 91 -9.59 -2.68 -25.91
CA PRO A 91 -10.15 -3.54 -24.91
C PRO A 91 -11.66 -3.30 -24.84
N SER A 92 -12.16 -2.10 -25.09
CA SER A 92 -13.62 -1.90 -25.15
C SER A 92 -14.31 -2.69 -26.26
N THR A 93 -13.69 -2.97 -27.41
CA THR A 93 -14.28 -3.81 -28.48
C THR A 93 -14.01 -5.30 -28.23
N TYR A 94 -12.78 -5.65 -27.82
CA TYR A 94 -12.35 -7.02 -27.56
C TYR A 94 -12.88 -7.59 -26.23
N LEU A 95 -12.77 -6.84 -25.13
CA LEU A 95 -13.33 -7.21 -23.81
C LEU A 95 -14.86 -7.28 -23.84
N LYS A 96 -15.55 -6.44 -24.64
CA LYS A 96 -17.01 -6.58 -24.86
C LYS A 96 -17.37 -7.96 -25.43
N ALA A 97 -16.51 -8.53 -26.28
CA ALA A 97 -16.73 -9.85 -26.88
C ALA A 97 -16.41 -11.00 -25.93
N LEU A 98 -15.54 -10.79 -24.94
CA LEU A 98 -15.01 -11.84 -24.08
C LEU A 98 -16.02 -12.42 -23.08
N GLN A 99 -16.99 -11.63 -22.58
CA GLN A 99 -18.08 -12.08 -21.70
C GLN A 99 -17.66 -13.22 -20.74
N LEU A 100 -16.70 -12.96 -19.86
CA LEU A 100 -16.17 -13.96 -18.94
C LEU A 100 -16.97 -13.96 -17.64
N GLU A 101 -17.90 -14.91 -17.51
CA GLU A 101 -18.83 -14.96 -16.37
C GLU A 101 -18.16 -15.30 -15.04
N ALA A 102 -17.07 -16.07 -15.06
CA ALA A 102 -16.35 -16.51 -13.85
C ALA A 102 -15.17 -15.59 -13.46
N LEU A 103 -14.81 -14.61 -14.29
CA LEU A 103 -13.63 -13.77 -14.06
C LEU A 103 -13.84 -12.87 -12.84
N LYS A 104 -12.99 -13.04 -11.82
CA LYS A 104 -13.00 -12.23 -10.59
C LYS A 104 -11.94 -11.15 -10.61
N GLU A 105 -10.83 -11.40 -11.30
CA GLU A 105 -9.69 -10.49 -11.34
C GLU A 105 -9.28 -10.17 -12.77
N LEU A 106 -9.16 -8.88 -13.08
CA LEU A 106 -8.68 -8.39 -14.37
C LEU A 106 -7.57 -7.38 -14.13
N ALA A 107 -6.43 -7.58 -14.78
CA ALA A 107 -5.36 -6.61 -14.86
C ALA A 107 -5.11 -6.21 -16.32
N ILE A 108 -5.04 -4.90 -16.57
CA ILE A 108 -4.69 -4.31 -17.87
C ILE A 108 -3.40 -3.52 -17.66
N GLU A 109 -2.32 -3.96 -18.28
CA GLU A 109 -1.00 -3.36 -18.13
C GLU A 109 -0.47 -2.90 -19.50
N CYS A 110 0.18 -1.73 -19.51
CA CYS A 110 0.89 -1.16 -20.66
C CYS A 110 0.00 -0.84 -21.89
N PHE A 111 -1.28 -0.55 -21.67
CA PHE A 111 -2.22 -0.32 -22.77
C PHE A 111 -2.46 1.17 -23.06
N ASP A 112 -1.57 1.79 -23.84
CA ASP A 112 -1.54 3.26 -24.03
C ASP A 112 -2.68 3.84 -24.86
N SER A 113 -3.63 3.03 -25.31
CA SER A 113 -4.78 3.52 -26.07
C SER A 113 -6.06 3.60 -25.26
N ILE A 114 -6.05 3.14 -24.01
CA ILE A 114 -7.16 3.40 -23.10
C ILE A 114 -7.07 4.82 -22.59
N VAL A 115 -8.05 5.63 -23.01
CA VAL A 115 -8.19 7.00 -22.51
C VAL A 115 -9.11 7.04 -21.30
N ARG A 116 -10.12 6.16 -21.29
CA ARG A 116 -11.10 6.00 -20.22
C ARG A 116 -11.46 4.55 -20.06
N VAL A 117 -11.70 4.14 -18.82
CA VAL A 117 -12.39 2.88 -18.52
C VAL A 117 -13.87 3.21 -18.40
N GLY A 118 -14.65 2.84 -19.42
CA GLY A 118 -16.08 3.07 -19.47
C GLY A 118 -16.91 1.95 -18.84
N PRO A 119 -18.25 2.10 -18.83
CA PRO A 119 -19.17 1.10 -18.32
C PRO A 119 -19.15 -0.21 -19.11
N GLU A 120 -18.40 -0.34 -20.20
CA GLU A 120 -18.24 -1.60 -20.94
C GLU A 120 -17.50 -2.70 -20.16
N LEU A 121 -16.55 -2.34 -19.28
CA LEU A 121 -15.87 -3.33 -18.41
C LEU A 121 -16.78 -3.78 -17.27
N CYS A 122 -17.69 -2.87 -16.88
CA CYS A 122 -18.38 -2.90 -15.59
C CYS A 122 -19.92 -3.06 -15.69
N GLY A 123 -20.47 -2.88 -16.89
CA GLY A 123 -21.87 -2.80 -17.29
C GLY A 123 -22.76 -1.95 -16.39
N ASN A 124 -23.04 -0.73 -16.85
CA ASN A 124 -24.21 0.01 -16.39
C ASN A 124 -25.38 -0.08 -17.40
N SER A 125 -26.59 0.02 -16.85
CA SER A 125 -27.92 -0.26 -17.41
C SER A 125 -28.07 -0.13 -18.93
N GLY A 126 -28.21 -1.27 -19.61
CA GLY A 126 -28.61 -1.36 -21.03
C GLY A 126 -27.73 -2.29 -21.88
N ASN A 127 -26.44 -2.40 -21.53
CA ASN A 127 -25.48 -3.27 -22.23
C ASN A 127 -25.12 -4.51 -21.39
N LYS A 128 -24.94 -5.67 -22.05
CA LYS A 128 -24.46 -6.91 -21.39
C LYS A 128 -23.08 -6.65 -20.77
N ARG A 129 -22.91 -6.97 -19.48
CA ARG A 129 -21.63 -6.89 -18.75
C ARG A 129 -20.58 -7.79 -19.40
N ALA A 130 -19.39 -7.25 -19.68
CA ALA A 130 -18.23 -8.04 -20.11
C ALA A 130 -17.73 -8.97 -18.99
N PHE A 131 -17.74 -8.48 -17.74
CA PHE A 131 -17.27 -9.22 -16.56
C PHE A 131 -18.25 -9.09 -15.40
N PRO A 132 -19.35 -9.86 -15.37
CA PRO A 132 -20.40 -9.71 -14.37
C PRO A 132 -19.95 -10.05 -12.94
N SER A 133 -18.91 -10.87 -12.79
CA SER A 133 -18.38 -11.32 -11.50
C SER A 133 -17.07 -10.62 -11.10
N LEU A 134 -16.68 -9.55 -11.80
CA LEU A 134 -15.41 -8.87 -11.53
C LEU A 134 -15.42 -8.22 -10.15
N GLU A 135 -14.47 -8.61 -9.32
CA GLU A 135 -14.26 -8.11 -7.95
C GLU A 135 -12.99 -7.26 -7.85
N ASN A 136 -11.94 -7.57 -8.62
CA ASN A 136 -10.66 -6.88 -8.57
C ASN A 136 -10.25 -6.37 -9.96
N LEU A 137 -9.98 -5.06 -10.07
CA LEU A 137 -9.50 -4.42 -11.29
C LEU A 137 -8.16 -3.74 -11.04
N GLY A 138 -7.15 -4.14 -11.80
CA GLY A 138 -5.84 -3.48 -11.87
C GLY A 138 -5.66 -2.77 -13.22
N ILE A 139 -5.24 -1.51 -13.19
CA ILE A 139 -4.81 -0.76 -14.36
C ILE A 139 -3.37 -0.28 -14.09
N GLY A 140 -2.43 -0.66 -14.95
CA GLY A 140 -1.03 -0.31 -14.77
C GLY A 140 -0.37 0.17 -16.05
N ARG A 141 0.56 1.13 -15.94
CA ARG A 141 1.41 1.58 -17.04
C ARG A 141 0.64 2.02 -18.31
N CYS A 142 -0.58 2.53 -18.16
CA CYS A 142 -1.38 3.02 -19.28
C CYS A 142 -1.13 4.53 -19.47
N GLU A 143 -0.42 4.93 -20.52
CA GLU A 143 0.05 6.32 -20.68
C GLU A 143 -1.04 7.36 -20.94
N LYS A 144 -2.23 6.94 -21.42
CA LYS A 144 -3.31 7.86 -21.83
C LYS A 144 -4.54 7.83 -20.94
N ILE A 145 -4.60 6.98 -19.92
CA ILE A 145 -5.81 6.86 -19.09
C ILE A 145 -5.94 8.09 -18.20
N ARG A 146 -7.04 8.82 -18.38
CA ARG A 146 -7.32 10.05 -17.62
C ARG A 146 -8.29 9.82 -16.49
N SER A 147 -9.33 9.03 -16.74
CA SER A 147 -10.40 8.86 -15.79
C SER A 147 -11.21 7.58 -15.97
N PHE A 148 -12.06 7.32 -14.99
CA PHE A 148 -13.08 6.27 -15.05
C PHE A 148 -14.47 6.87 -15.18
N GLU A 149 -15.29 6.37 -16.11
CA GLU A 149 -16.71 6.75 -16.18
C GLU A 149 -17.49 5.93 -15.14
N PHE A 150 -17.71 6.50 -13.96
CA PHE A 150 -18.19 5.73 -12.82
C PHE A 150 -19.72 5.61 -12.73
N GLY A 151 -20.17 4.42 -13.14
CA GLY A 151 -21.17 3.61 -12.44
C GLY A 151 -20.58 2.22 -12.22
N LEU A 152 -19.57 2.11 -11.33
CA LEU A 152 -18.85 0.85 -11.09
C LEU A 152 -19.81 -0.27 -10.72
N THR A 153 -19.43 -1.49 -11.12
CA THR A 153 -20.25 -2.68 -10.89
C THR A 153 -20.66 -2.78 -9.42
N LYS A 154 -21.84 -3.36 -9.16
CA LYS A 154 -22.26 -3.73 -7.81
C LYS A 154 -21.29 -4.70 -7.10
N ASN A 155 -20.27 -5.23 -7.79
CA ASN A 155 -19.40 -6.30 -7.31
C ASN A 155 -17.93 -5.89 -7.14
N LEU A 156 -17.47 -4.77 -7.72
CA LEU A 156 -16.06 -4.39 -7.67
C LEU A 156 -15.64 -4.03 -6.24
N ARG A 157 -14.77 -4.85 -5.66
CA ARG A 157 -14.25 -4.72 -4.29
C ARG A 157 -12.87 -4.04 -4.24
N SER A 158 -12.03 -4.23 -5.24
CA SER A 158 -10.68 -3.66 -5.26
C SER A 158 -10.37 -2.97 -6.57
N LEU A 159 -9.83 -1.76 -6.48
CA LEU A 159 -9.30 -1.00 -7.61
C LEU A 159 -7.83 -0.63 -7.33
N ASP A 160 -6.94 -0.99 -8.24
CA ASP A 160 -5.51 -0.65 -8.21
C ASP A 160 -5.13 0.08 -9.49
N VAL A 161 -4.64 1.32 -9.38
CA VAL A 161 -4.21 2.15 -10.51
C VAL A 161 -2.75 2.53 -10.31
N ARG A 162 -1.87 2.15 -11.25
CA ARG A 162 -0.42 2.28 -11.07
C ARG A 162 0.27 2.81 -12.31
N TYR A 163 1.28 3.67 -12.15
CA TYR A 163 2.11 4.14 -13.27
C TYR A 163 1.29 4.72 -14.44
N CYS A 164 0.20 5.43 -14.15
CA CYS A 164 -0.67 6.05 -15.15
C CYS A 164 -0.47 7.58 -15.08
N PRO A 165 0.47 8.16 -15.84
CA PRO A 165 0.94 9.53 -15.61
C PRO A 165 -0.16 10.59 -15.76
N VAL A 166 -1.02 10.47 -16.77
CA VAL A 166 -2.11 11.44 -17.04
C VAL A 166 -3.41 11.11 -16.29
N PHE A 167 -3.38 10.21 -15.31
CA PHE A 167 -4.57 9.84 -14.55
C PHE A 167 -4.96 10.97 -13.59
N GLU A 168 -6.06 11.66 -13.91
CA GLU A 168 -6.52 12.86 -13.22
C GLU A 168 -7.59 12.54 -12.18
N SER A 169 -8.50 11.62 -12.49
CA SER A 169 -9.71 11.44 -11.70
C SER A 169 -10.27 10.02 -11.72
N LEU A 170 -10.61 9.52 -10.54
CA LEU A 170 -11.77 8.64 -10.33
C LEU A 170 -13.00 9.40 -10.89
N TYR A 171 -14.04 8.89 -11.55
CA TYR A 171 -15.17 9.71 -12.06
C TYR A 171 -14.87 10.56 -13.31
N CYS A 172 -15.90 10.63 -14.17
CA CYS A 172 -15.96 11.46 -15.36
C CYS A 172 -17.43 11.91 -15.52
N GLY A 173 -17.73 13.18 -15.27
CA GLY A 173 -19.08 13.75 -15.36
C GLY A 173 -19.75 14.04 -14.00
N ASP A 174 -21.00 14.54 -14.06
CA ASP A 174 -21.72 15.14 -12.91
C ASP A 174 -22.42 14.12 -11.99
N GLU A 175 -22.51 12.83 -12.38
CA GLU A 175 -23.13 11.78 -11.56
C GLU A 175 -22.13 11.12 -10.60
N GLU A 176 -21.91 11.75 -9.45
CA GLU A 176 -21.11 11.22 -8.34
C GLU A 176 -21.94 10.24 -7.48
N GLY A 177 -22.14 9.02 -7.97
CA GLY A 177 -22.77 7.95 -7.17
C GLY A 177 -21.81 7.32 -6.14
N PRO A 178 -22.31 6.81 -4.99
CA PRO A 178 -21.47 6.17 -3.99
C PRO A 178 -20.91 4.82 -4.48
N LEU A 179 -19.61 4.61 -4.31
CA LEU A 179 -18.88 3.38 -4.58
C LEU A 179 -19.13 2.35 -3.46
N THR A 180 -20.36 1.87 -3.38
CA THR A 180 -20.84 1.00 -2.28
C THR A 180 -20.21 -0.39 -2.27
N SER A 181 -19.70 -0.89 -3.38
CA SER A 181 -19.05 -2.21 -3.48
C SER A 181 -17.56 -2.19 -3.13
N LEU A 182 -16.94 -1.02 -3.17
CA LEU A 182 -15.49 -0.88 -3.08
C LEU A 182 -15.00 -1.01 -1.64
N HIS A 183 -14.03 -1.90 -1.43
CA HIS A 183 -13.39 -2.21 -0.14
C HIS A 183 -11.92 -1.79 -0.10
N SER A 184 -11.24 -1.72 -1.24
CA SER A 184 -9.83 -1.37 -1.34
C SER A 184 -9.59 -0.47 -2.56
N LEU A 185 -8.87 0.63 -2.35
CA LEU A 185 -8.45 1.54 -3.41
C LEU A 185 -6.95 1.83 -3.25
N THR A 186 -6.18 1.58 -4.31
CA THR A 186 -4.77 1.93 -4.41
C THR A 186 -4.55 2.79 -5.65
N ILE A 187 -3.86 3.92 -5.48
CA ILE A 187 -3.41 4.78 -6.58
C ILE A 187 -1.92 5.02 -6.36
N SER A 188 -1.09 4.68 -7.36
CA SER A 188 0.35 4.87 -7.26
C SER A 188 1.02 5.36 -8.54
N HIS A 189 2.04 6.21 -8.41
CA HIS A 189 2.80 6.72 -9.56
C HIS A 189 1.91 7.34 -10.67
N CYS A 190 0.87 8.09 -10.27
CA CYS A 190 0.00 8.85 -11.17
C CYS A 190 0.31 10.34 -11.01
N SER A 191 1.13 10.90 -11.91
CA SER A 191 1.72 12.23 -11.74
C SER A 191 0.72 13.38 -11.86
N ASP A 192 -0.38 13.19 -12.59
CA ASP A 192 -1.39 14.24 -12.82
C ASP A 192 -2.60 14.11 -11.86
N PHE A 193 -2.54 13.18 -10.90
CA PHE A 193 -3.58 13.02 -9.89
C PHE A 193 -3.45 14.10 -8.80
N ILE A 194 -4.19 15.21 -8.98
CA ILE A 194 -4.08 16.40 -8.13
C ILE A 194 -5.00 16.32 -6.90
N SER A 195 -6.24 15.86 -7.06
CA SER A 195 -7.23 15.86 -5.99
C SER A 195 -8.37 14.89 -6.24
N PHE A 196 -9.15 14.62 -5.19
CA PHE A 196 -10.42 13.92 -5.29
C PHE A 196 -11.53 14.87 -5.76
N PRO A 197 -12.59 14.36 -6.42
CA PRO A 197 -13.69 15.18 -6.96
C PRO A 197 -14.47 15.93 -5.86
N GLY A 198 -15.33 16.87 -6.30
CA GLY A 198 -15.89 17.99 -5.52
C GLY A 198 -16.16 17.72 -4.03
N GLN A 199 -17.04 16.77 -3.72
CA GLN A 199 -17.47 16.45 -2.35
C GLN A 199 -16.54 15.49 -1.60
N GLY A 200 -15.52 14.94 -2.26
CA GLY A 200 -14.63 13.91 -1.73
C GLY A 200 -14.86 12.55 -2.37
N LEU A 201 -14.51 11.47 -1.65
CA LEU A 201 -14.64 10.09 -2.12
C LEU A 201 -15.80 9.41 -1.40
N GLN A 202 -16.93 9.23 -2.09
CA GLN A 202 -18.08 8.52 -1.52
C GLN A 202 -17.90 7.01 -1.66
N ALA A 203 -17.31 6.36 -0.65
CA ALA A 203 -17.10 4.91 -0.65
C ALA A 203 -17.38 4.34 0.75
N PRO A 204 -18.65 4.14 1.14
CA PRO A 204 -19.03 3.87 2.53
C PRO A 204 -18.49 2.55 3.10
N ASN A 205 -18.17 1.59 2.22
CA ASN A 205 -17.65 0.27 2.59
C ASN A 205 -16.13 0.14 2.36
N LEU A 206 -15.44 1.25 2.01
CA LEU A 206 -14.01 1.24 1.79
C LEU A 206 -13.28 0.96 3.11
N LYS A 207 -12.44 -0.08 3.12
CA LYS A 207 -11.64 -0.51 4.27
C LYS A 207 -10.18 -0.10 4.16
N LYS A 208 -9.64 0.01 2.94
CA LYS A 208 -8.25 0.37 2.69
C LYS A 208 -8.15 1.45 1.62
N LEU A 209 -7.42 2.52 1.93
CA LEU A 209 -7.01 3.54 0.97
C LEU A 209 -5.49 3.66 0.99
N SER A 210 -4.85 3.51 -0.17
CA SER A 210 -3.41 3.66 -0.33
C SER A 210 -3.08 4.62 -1.47
N LEU A 211 -2.32 5.67 -1.15
CA LEU A 211 -1.88 6.71 -2.09
C LEU A 211 -0.35 6.76 -2.04
N GLN A 212 0.31 6.46 -3.17
CA GLN A 212 1.77 6.30 -3.20
C GLN A 212 2.39 7.03 -4.38
N TYR A 213 3.48 7.77 -4.17
CA TYR A 213 4.21 8.48 -5.22
C TYR A 213 3.28 9.39 -6.05
N LEU A 214 2.47 10.21 -5.37
CA LEU A 214 1.55 11.17 -5.97
C LEU A 214 2.04 12.60 -5.72
N ASP A 215 3.05 13.01 -6.48
CA ASP A 215 3.74 14.31 -6.30
C ASP A 215 2.87 15.53 -6.63
N ALA A 216 1.77 15.36 -7.36
CA ALA A 216 0.80 16.42 -7.62
C ALA A 216 -0.35 16.47 -6.62
N LEU A 217 -0.50 15.48 -5.74
CA LEU A 217 -1.62 15.41 -4.80
C LEU A 217 -1.59 16.57 -3.81
N GLU A 218 -2.56 17.48 -3.90
CA GLU A 218 -2.66 18.65 -3.03
C GLU A 218 -3.52 18.41 -1.78
N GLY A 219 -4.45 17.45 -1.85
CA GLY A 219 -5.40 17.19 -0.76
C GLY A 219 -5.99 15.78 -0.75
N LEU A 220 -6.24 15.27 0.46
CA LEU A 220 -7.02 14.05 0.70
C LEU A 220 -8.53 14.27 0.40
N PRO A 221 -9.34 13.20 0.32
CA PRO A 221 -10.78 13.35 0.13
C PRO A 221 -11.41 14.27 1.20
N LYS A 222 -12.18 15.26 0.76
CA LYS A 222 -12.97 16.10 1.68
C LYS A 222 -13.99 15.26 2.43
N HIS A 223 -14.37 15.72 3.62
CA HIS A 223 -15.36 15.06 4.48
C HIS A 223 -15.09 13.56 4.70
N MET A 224 -13.82 13.16 4.72
CA MET A 224 -13.42 11.75 4.83
C MET A 224 -14.08 11.07 6.03
N HIS A 225 -14.15 11.78 7.16
CA HIS A 225 -14.76 11.32 8.41
C HIS A 225 -16.23 10.87 8.26
N SER A 226 -16.98 11.41 7.29
CA SER A 226 -18.38 11.06 7.04
C SER A 226 -18.55 10.16 5.80
N LEU A 227 -17.72 10.34 4.77
CA LEU A 227 -17.85 9.62 3.50
C LEU A 227 -17.20 8.23 3.52
N LEU A 228 -16.23 8.00 4.41
CA LEU A 228 -15.50 6.74 4.53
C LEU A 228 -15.63 6.13 5.95
N PRO A 229 -16.85 5.89 6.46
CA PRO A 229 -17.08 5.42 7.83
C PRO A 229 -16.47 4.03 8.11
N SER A 230 -16.21 3.22 7.10
CA SER A 230 -15.65 1.86 7.25
C SER A 230 -14.12 1.78 7.11
N LEU A 231 -13.43 2.91 6.92
CA LEU A 231 -12.01 2.92 6.60
C LEU A 231 -11.16 2.42 7.78
N LYS A 232 -10.42 1.34 7.58
CA LYS A 232 -9.56 0.72 8.59
C LYS A 232 -8.09 1.06 8.41
N GLN A 233 -7.65 1.21 7.17
CA GLN A 233 -6.26 1.47 6.84
C GLN A 233 -6.12 2.64 5.88
N LEU A 234 -5.28 3.60 6.24
CA LEU A 234 -4.82 4.69 5.38
C LEU A 234 -3.30 4.63 5.26
N THR A 235 -2.80 4.55 4.03
CA THR A 235 -1.36 4.56 3.73
C THR A 235 -1.04 5.68 2.75
N LEU A 236 -0.16 6.60 3.13
CA LEU A 236 0.38 7.69 2.32
C LEU A 236 1.88 7.49 2.16
N VAL A 237 2.39 7.47 0.93
CA VAL A 237 3.82 7.28 0.64
C VAL A 237 4.23 8.30 -0.42
N VAL A 238 5.21 9.14 -0.15
CA VAL A 238 5.78 10.09 -1.13
C VAL A 238 4.67 10.95 -1.79
N CYS A 239 3.89 11.65 -0.96
CA CYS A 239 2.89 12.64 -1.40
C CYS A 239 3.40 14.05 -1.06
N THR A 240 4.38 14.54 -1.81
CA THR A 240 5.22 15.70 -1.43
C THR A 240 4.49 17.05 -1.42
N LYS A 241 3.44 17.21 -2.22
CA LYS A 241 2.60 18.43 -2.24
C LYS A 241 1.43 18.41 -1.25
N LEU A 242 1.16 17.29 -0.59
CA LEU A 242 0.07 17.19 0.37
C LEU A 242 0.44 17.96 1.63
N ARG A 243 -0.27 19.06 1.92
CA ARG A 243 0.10 19.99 3.00
C ARG A 243 -0.59 19.72 4.34
N SER A 244 -1.78 19.16 4.31
CA SER A 244 -2.60 18.96 5.51
C SER A 244 -3.57 17.80 5.35
N PHE A 245 -4.11 17.35 6.48
CA PHE A 245 -5.26 16.47 6.55
C PHE A 245 -6.55 17.21 6.12
N PRO A 246 -7.64 16.49 5.76
CA PRO A 246 -8.89 17.11 5.36
C PRO A 246 -9.57 17.80 6.55
N GLU A 247 -10.37 18.83 6.25
CA GLU A 247 -11.20 19.53 7.24
C GLU A 247 -12.15 18.56 7.97
N GLY A 248 -12.29 18.71 9.29
CA GLY A 248 -13.03 17.79 10.15
C GLY A 248 -12.29 16.48 10.47
N GLY A 249 -11.02 16.36 10.08
CA GLY A 249 -10.14 15.27 10.49
C GLY A 249 -10.35 13.95 9.77
N LEU A 250 -9.71 12.90 10.31
CA LEU A 250 -9.73 11.55 9.78
C LEU A 250 -10.90 10.72 10.36
N PRO A 251 -11.42 9.70 9.64
CA PRO A 251 -12.42 8.78 10.18
C PRO A 251 -11.97 8.11 11.49
N SER A 252 -12.85 8.08 12.48
CA SER A 252 -12.59 7.40 13.76
C SER A 252 -12.45 5.88 13.63
N SER A 253 -12.87 5.29 12.51
CA SER A 253 -12.79 3.85 12.23
C SER A 253 -11.39 3.35 11.86
N ILE A 254 -10.44 4.26 11.57
CA ILE A 254 -9.07 3.91 11.20
C ILE A 254 -8.38 3.21 12.37
N GLU A 255 -7.83 2.04 12.07
CA GLU A 255 -7.04 1.22 13.00
C GLU A 255 -5.54 1.28 12.67
N LYS A 256 -5.19 1.57 11.41
CA LYS A 256 -3.82 1.61 10.92
C LYS A 256 -3.58 2.85 10.04
N LEU A 257 -2.63 3.69 10.44
CA LEU A 257 -2.21 4.87 9.70
C LEU A 257 -0.71 4.81 9.42
N GLU A 258 -0.34 4.86 8.15
CA GLU A 258 1.04 4.83 7.71
C GLU A 258 1.33 6.04 6.80
N ILE A 259 2.32 6.85 7.15
CA ILE A 259 2.74 8.04 6.41
C ILE A 259 4.25 7.98 6.20
N TRP A 260 4.69 7.97 4.95
CA TRP A 260 6.09 7.81 4.59
C TRP A 260 6.53 8.89 3.59
N TRP A 261 7.62 9.61 3.86
CA TRP A 261 8.20 10.59 2.93
C TRP A 261 7.20 11.67 2.48
N CYS A 262 6.35 12.16 3.40
CA CYS A 262 5.34 13.20 3.14
C CYS A 262 5.70 14.49 3.90
N ASP A 263 6.83 15.12 3.56
CA ASP A 263 7.34 16.34 4.23
C ASP A 263 6.48 17.60 3.99
N GLY A 264 5.48 17.51 3.11
CA GLY A 264 4.49 18.58 2.93
C GLY A 264 3.54 18.69 4.14
N ILE A 265 3.26 17.60 4.84
CA ILE A 265 2.30 17.57 5.95
C ILE A 265 2.95 18.18 7.19
N GLU A 266 2.40 19.30 7.67
CA GLU A 266 3.02 20.07 8.75
C GLU A 266 2.37 19.86 10.12
N SER A 267 1.14 19.37 10.18
CA SER A 267 0.38 19.21 11.43
C SER A 267 -0.47 17.95 11.45
N SER A 268 -0.86 17.52 12.66
CA SER A 268 -1.85 16.44 12.83
C SER A 268 -3.25 16.82 12.33
N PRO A 269 -4.17 15.86 12.16
CA PRO A 269 -5.57 16.16 11.85
C PRO A 269 -6.21 17.04 12.92
N GLU A 270 -7.22 17.82 12.54
CA GLU A 270 -8.04 18.57 13.49
C GLU A 270 -8.68 17.61 14.51
N GLY A 271 -8.51 17.89 15.81
CA GLY A 271 -8.94 16.98 16.88
C GLY A 271 -7.97 15.83 17.20
N GLY A 272 -6.81 15.77 16.54
CA GLY A 272 -5.79 14.74 16.75
C GLY A 272 -5.98 13.49 15.88
N PHE A 273 -5.19 12.45 16.13
CA PHE A 273 -5.33 11.18 15.41
C PHE A 273 -6.58 10.38 15.85
N PRO A 274 -7.11 9.48 14.98
CA PRO A 274 -8.30 8.67 15.28
C PRO A 274 -8.21 7.87 16.58
N SER A 275 -9.29 7.84 17.38
CA SER A 275 -9.31 7.19 18.70
C SER A 275 -9.22 5.65 18.67
N ASN A 276 -9.62 5.00 17.58
CA ASN A 276 -9.49 3.54 17.41
C ASN A 276 -8.15 3.12 16.78
N LEU A 277 -7.22 4.06 16.61
CA LEU A 277 -5.92 3.79 16.00
C LEU A 277 -5.13 2.80 16.87
N LYS A 278 -4.68 1.71 16.25
CA LYS A 278 -3.86 0.65 16.87
C LYS A 278 -2.40 0.75 16.44
N GLU A 279 -2.17 1.13 15.20
CA GLU A 279 -0.84 1.23 14.60
C GLU A 279 -0.66 2.58 13.91
N LEU A 280 0.34 3.34 14.35
CA LEU A 280 0.76 4.60 13.73
C LEU A 280 2.22 4.49 13.27
N LYS A 281 2.46 4.68 11.98
CA LYS A 281 3.81 4.80 11.42
C LYS A 281 3.98 6.14 10.72
N ILE A 282 4.96 6.93 11.16
CA ILE A 282 5.35 8.20 10.54
C ILE A 282 6.84 8.11 10.26
N VAL A 283 7.21 8.03 8.98
CA VAL A 283 8.58 7.76 8.55
C VAL A 283 9.06 8.81 7.55
N ASN A 284 10.17 9.49 7.83
CA ASN A 284 10.70 10.59 7.03
C ASN A 284 9.62 11.66 6.73
N CYS A 285 8.98 12.17 7.78
CA CYS A 285 8.00 13.27 7.69
C CYS A 285 8.37 14.34 8.72
N SER A 286 9.49 15.04 8.50
CA SER A 286 10.15 15.82 9.57
C SER A 286 9.27 16.92 10.13
N LYS A 287 8.50 17.62 9.28
CA LYS A 287 7.59 18.69 9.70
C LYS A 287 6.45 18.17 10.58
N LEU A 288 5.86 17.04 10.22
CA LEU A 288 4.80 16.40 11.01
C LEU A 288 5.33 15.94 12.37
N VAL A 289 6.55 15.40 12.43
CA VAL A 289 7.20 14.95 13.67
C VAL A 289 7.60 16.12 14.58
N ALA A 290 7.94 17.29 14.00
CA ALA A 290 8.15 18.51 14.77
C ALA A 290 6.87 18.94 15.53
N ASP A 291 5.69 18.65 14.99
CA ASP A 291 4.37 18.93 15.60
C ASP A 291 3.87 17.84 16.58
N ARG A 292 4.70 16.84 16.91
CA ARG A 292 4.28 15.66 17.71
C ARG A 292 3.56 15.96 19.04
N ARG A 293 3.82 17.11 19.66
CA ARG A 293 3.16 17.51 20.91
C ARG A 293 1.65 17.75 20.75
N ASN A 294 1.21 18.06 19.54
CA ASN A 294 -0.19 18.31 19.21
C ASN A 294 -0.92 17.07 18.69
N TRP A 295 -0.23 15.93 18.55
CA TRP A 295 -0.83 14.70 18.04
C TRP A 295 -1.90 14.09 18.96
N GLY A 296 -1.90 14.47 20.25
CA GLY A 296 -2.86 13.97 21.22
C GLY A 296 -2.73 12.47 21.52
N LEU A 297 -1.54 11.88 21.31
CA LEU A 297 -1.31 10.45 21.43
C LEU A 297 -1.72 9.89 22.81
N GLN A 298 -1.57 10.68 23.87
CA GLN A 298 -1.93 10.31 25.24
C GLN A 298 -3.41 9.95 25.44
N ALA A 299 -4.29 10.43 24.56
CA ALA A 299 -5.72 10.11 24.58
C ALA A 299 -6.05 8.80 23.85
N LEU A 300 -5.11 8.22 23.09
CA LEU A 300 -5.33 7.07 22.21
C LEU A 300 -5.19 5.76 22.97
N GLN A 301 -6.27 5.35 23.65
CA GLN A 301 -6.31 4.12 24.46
C GLN A 301 -6.16 2.81 23.67
N SER A 302 -6.31 2.87 22.35
CA SER A 302 -6.18 1.70 21.47
C SER A 302 -4.79 1.55 20.84
N LEU A 303 -3.94 2.59 20.93
CA LEU A 303 -2.67 2.62 20.23
C LEU A 303 -1.69 1.65 20.88
N SER A 304 -1.33 0.59 20.16
CA SER A 304 -0.43 -0.46 20.63
C SER A 304 0.92 -0.44 19.93
N SER A 305 1.02 0.09 18.71
CA SER A 305 2.26 0.15 17.95
C SER A 305 2.51 1.55 17.41
N LEU A 306 3.68 2.11 17.72
CA LEU A 306 4.11 3.43 17.28
C LEU A 306 5.50 3.35 16.65
N HIS A 307 5.62 3.74 15.39
CA HIS A 307 6.89 3.91 14.69
C HIS A 307 7.05 5.38 14.29
N ILE A 308 8.07 6.03 14.82
CA ILE A 308 8.44 7.40 14.46
C ILE A 308 9.87 7.42 13.94
N ASP A 309 10.06 7.98 12.74
CA ASP A 309 11.36 8.37 12.23
C ASP A 309 11.60 9.86 12.50
N GLY A 310 12.52 10.16 13.43
CA GLY A 310 12.93 11.50 13.83
C GLY A 310 13.99 12.11 12.93
N CYS A 311 14.15 11.64 11.68
CA CYS A 311 15.03 12.30 10.71
C CYS A 311 14.67 13.79 10.58
N GLY A 312 15.59 14.66 11.00
CA GLY A 312 15.42 16.12 10.98
C GLY A 312 15.16 16.74 12.35
N GLU A 313 14.89 15.94 13.38
CA GLU A 313 14.70 16.43 14.74
C GLU A 313 16.03 16.69 15.45
N VAL A 314 16.08 17.81 16.19
CA VAL A 314 17.22 18.22 17.02
C VAL A 314 16.85 18.04 18.49
N LEU A 315 16.65 16.78 18.89
CA LEU A 315 16.25 16.42 20.26
C LEU A 315 17.35 15.63 20.93
N GLU A 316 17.79 16.10 22.10
CA GLU A 316 18.77 15.39 22.92
C GLU A 316 18.14 14.29 23.79
N SER A 317 16.85 14.42 24.11
CA SER A 317 16.08 13.44 24.88
C SER A 317 14.65 13.28 24.36
N PHE A 318 14.12 12.06 24.46
CA PHE A 318 12.78 11.67 24.01
C PHE A 318 12.32 10.41 24.79
N PRO A 319 11.02 10.17 25.01
CA PRO A 319 9.86 11.02 24.74
C PRO A 319 9.64 12.09 25.82
N GLU A 320 8.97 13.19 25.46
CA GLU A 320 8.48 14.15 26.45
C GLU A 320 7.51 13.52 27.46
N GLU A 321 7.43 14.08 28.66
CA GLU A 321 6.48 13.61 29.68
C GLU A 321 5.06 13.61 29.13
N THR A 322 4.31 12.55 29.44
CA THR A 322 2.90 12.36 29.04
C THR A 322 2.63 12.28 27.54
N LEU A 323 3.65 12.28 26.66
CA LEU A 323 3.43 12.23 25.21
C LEU A 323 2.82 10.89 24.76
N LEU A 324 3.34 9.78 25.28
CA LEU A 324 2.97 8.43 24.83
C LEU A 324 1.79 7.85 25.63
N PRO A 325 0.86 7.09 25.01
CA PRO A 325 -0.25 6.47 25.71
C PRO A 325 0.17 5.21 26.48
N PRO A 326 -0.49 4.88 27.62
CA PRO A 326 -0.17 3.71 28.43
C PRO A 326 -0.51 2.37 27.75
N SER A 327 -1.33 2.38 26.70
CA SER A 327 -1.69 1.21 25.88
C SER A 327 -0.56 0.72 24.97
N LEU A 328 0.52 1.50 24.83
CA LEU A 328 1.57 1.23 23.88
C LEU A 328 2.33 -0.06 24.23
N ASN A 329 2.42 -0.96 23.25
CA ASN A 329 3.06 -2.26 23.37
C ASN A 329 4.40 -2.33 22.65
N SER A 330 4.49 -1.74 21.46
CA SER A 330 5.73 -1.64 20.68
C SER A 330 6.04 -0.18 20.34
N LEU A 331 7.25 0.27 20.68
CA LEU A 331 7.78 1.59 20.32
C LEU A 331 9.02 1.44 19.44
N TRP A 332 8.96 1.95 18.22
CA TRP A 332 10.08 2.00 17.30
C TRP A 332 10.46 3.45 16.99
N LEU A 333 11.69 3.82 17.37
CA LEU A 333 12.28 5.12 17.10
C LEU A 333 13.43 4.95 16.12
N ARG A 334 13.37 5.65 15.00
CA ARG A 334 14.40 5.64 13.96
C ARG A 334 14.96 7.04 13.73
N GLY A 335 16.24 7.15 13.40
CA GLY A 335 16.79 8.35 12.75
C GLY A 335 16.89 9.60 13.62
N PHE A 336 16.73 9.49 14.94
CA PHE A 336 16.94 10.61 15.87
C PHE A 336 18.45 10.86 16.06
N LYS A 337 19.03 11.67 15.16
CA LYS A 337 20.48 11.86 15.05
C LYS A 337 21.13 12.44 16.31
N HIS A 338 20.45 13.34 16.99
CA HIS A 338 20.96 14.06 18.17
C HIS A 338 20.49 13.47 19.51
N LEU A 339 19.76 12.34 19.49
CA LEU A 339 19.23 11.72 20.70
C LEU A 339 20.38 11.13 21.52
N LYS A 340 20.62 11.70 22.69
CA LYS A 340 21.68 11.28 23.63
C LYS A 340 21.16 10.28 24.66
N SER A 341 19.92 10.42 25.09
CA SER A 341 19.28 9.51 26.05
C SER A 341 17.77 9.43 25.86
N LEU A 342 17.15 8.40 26.44
CA LEU A 342 15.71 8.36 26.60
C LEU A 342 15.30 9.07 27.90
N HIS A 343 14.14 9.71 27.92
CA HIS A 343 13.63 10.39 29.11
C HIS A 343 12.77 9.43 29.95
N TYR A 344 13.24 9.08 31.15
CA TYR A 344 12.57 8.11 32.02
C TYR A 344 11.12 8.49 32.35
N LYS A 345 10.85 9.76 32.68
CA LYS A 345 9.50 10.24 33.00
C LYS A 345 8.51 10.16 31.83
N GLY A 346 9.01 10.09 30.60
CA GLY A 346 8.18 9.83 29.42
C GLY A 346 7.90 8.33 29.17
N LEU A 347 8.57 7.43 29.88
CA LEU A 347 8.47 5.98 29.71
C LEU A 347 7.90 5.26 30.94
N GLU A 348 8.04 5.83 32.15
CA GLU A 348 7.71 5.14 33.42
C GLU A 348 6.24 4.69 33.51
N HIS A 349 5.32 5.40 32.85
CA HIS A 349 3.89 5.08 32.85
C HIS A 349 3.48 4.02 31.82
N LEU A 350 4.39 3.58 30.95
CA LEU A 350 4.12 2.64 29.86
C LEU A 350 4.09 1.19 30.36
N SER A 351 3.06 0.88 31.15
CA SER A 351 2.86 -0.44 31.78
C SER A 351 2.64 -1.60 30.80
N SER A 352 2.33 -1.33 29.52
CA SER A 352 2.10 -2.34 28.48
C SER A 352 3.28 -2.52 27.52
N LEU A 353 4.35 -1.72 27.65
CA LEU A 353 5.44 -1.68 26.68
C LEU A 353 6.27 -2.96 26.75
N ASN A 354 6.16 -3.77 25.70
CA ASN A 354 6.81 -5.06 25.55
C ASN A 354 8.06 -4.99 24.67
N GLU A 355 8.04 -4.09 23.69
CA GLU A 355 9.08 -3.98 22.67
C GLU A 355 9.54 -2.53 22.48
N LEU A 356 10.85 -2.32 22.52
CA LEU A 356 11.50 -1.04 22.28
C LEU A 356 12.61 -1.23 21.25
N GLN A 357 12.50 -0.54 20.13
CA GLN A 357 13.52 -0.55 19.08
C GLN A 357 14.04 0.87 18.84
N LEU A 358 15.36 1.04 18.88
CA LEU A 358 16.05 2.27 18.48
C LEU A 358 16.95 1.95 17.31
N SER A 359 16.79 2.69 16.21
CA SER A 359 17.56 2.48 14.99
C SER A 359 18.18 3.78 14.47
N TRP A 360 19.45 3.75 14.08
CA TRP A 360 20.14 4.90 13.49
C TRP A 360 20.14 6.14 14.42
N CYS A 361 20.44 5.93 15.71
CA CYS A 361 20.61 6.99 16.72
C CYS A 361 22.11 7.13 17.10
N PRO A 362 22.94 7.80 16.27
CA PRO A 362 24.41 7.81 16.39
C PRO A 362 24.95 8.59 17.60
N GLU A 363 24.17 9.46 18.26
CA GLU A 363 24.61 10.18 19.45
C GLU A 363 24.14 9.53 20.77
N LEU A 364 23.46 8.38 20.71
CA LEU A 364 22.90 7.71 21.88
C LEU A 364 24.02 7.24 22.83
N GLN A 365 24.03 7.77 24.05
CA GLN A 365 25.10 7.55 25.03
C GLN A 365 24.73 6.49 26.08
N SER A 366 23.49 6.51 26.56
CA SER A 366 22.96 5.52 27.49
C SER A 366 21.43 5.54 27.58
N MET A 367 20.86 4.49 28.17
CA MET A 367 19.50 4.40 28.67
C MET A 367 19.38 5.26 29.94
N PRO A 368 18.15 5.56 30.41
CA PRO A 368 17.94 6.32 31.63
C PRO A 368 18.59 5.64 32.84
N GLU A 369 19.04 6.42 33.82
CA GLU A 369 19.73 5.90 35.01
C GLU A 369 18.81 5.02 35.86
N GLU A 370 17.52 5.36 35.90
CA GLU A 370 16.47 4.60 36.58
C GLU A 370 16.16 3.24 35.91
N GLY A 371 16.66 3.03 34.69
CA GLY A 371 16.40 1.85 33.87
C GLY A 371 15.19 1.99 32.93
N LEU A 372 15.06 1.03 32.02
CA LEU A 372 13.90 0.93 31.12
C LEU A 372 12.68 0.33 31.86
N PRO A 373 11.45 0.55 31.37
CA PRO A 373 10.24 -0.02 31.98
C PRO A 373 10.35 -1.53 32.20
N SER A 374 9.83 -2.01 33.33
CA SER A 374 9.86 -3.44 33.70
C SER A 374 9.08 -4.41 32.81
N PRO A 375 7.96 -4.05 32.13
CA PRO A 375 7.26 -5.01 31.25
C PRO A 375 8.04 -5.36 29.98
N LEU A 376 9.11 -4.62 29.68
CA LEU A 376 9.86 -4.71 28.44
C LEU A 376 10.52 -6.09 28.29
N GLN A 377 10.16 -6.80 27.22
CA GLN A 377 10.67 -8.13 26.90
C GLN A 377 11.75 -8.07 25.82
N TYR A 378 11.64 -7.11 24.90
CA TYR A 378 12.53 -6.98 23.76
C TYR A 378 13.11 -5.58 23.65
N LEU A 379 14.45 -5.52 23.56
CA LEU A 379 15.20 -4.30 23.26
C LEU A 379 16.10 -4.53 22.05
N GLU A 380 15.94 -3.71 21.01
CA GLU A 380 16.85 -3.71 19.87
C GLU A 380 17.46 -2.33 19.63
N LEU A 381 18.79 -2.27 19.58
CA LEU A 381 19.56 -1.07 19.27
C LEU A 381 20.35 -1.33 17.99
N ASN A 382 19.94 -0.77 16.85
CA ASN A 382 20.61 -0.97 15.56
C ASN A 382 21.19 0.33 15.02
N GLY A 383 22.41 0.30 14.51
CA GLY A 383 23.06 1.53 14.02
C GLY A 383 23.23 2.60 15.11
N CYS A 384 23.40 2.15 16.36
CA CYS A 384 23.74 2.99 17.52
C CYS A 384 25.24 2.85 17.84
N PRO A 385 25.85 3.74 18.65
CA PRO A 385 27.27 3.68 18.96
C PRO A 385 27.72 2.32 19.48
N ASN A 386 28.81 1.79 18.91
CA ASN A 386 29.38 0.50 19.32
C ASN A 386 29.81 0.48 20.80
N THR A 387 30.05 1.65 21.41
CA THR A 387 30.33 1.78 22.85
C THR A 387 29.19 1.24 23.72
N LEU A 388 27.95 1.24 23.23
CA LEU A 388 26.81 0.67 23.94
C LEU A 388 26.92 -0.85 24.07
N GLU A 389 27.52 -1.54 23.09
CA GLU A 389 27.72 -2.99 23.16
C GLU A 389 28.58 -3.40 24.35
N GLU A 390 29.63 -2.62 24.67
CA GLU A 390 30.51 -2.89 25.81
C GLU A 390 29.85 -2.50 27.14
N ARG A 391 29.15 -1.36 27.16
CA ARG A 391 28.46 -0.85 28.36
C ARG A 391 27.31 -1.73 28.84
N TYR A 392 26.63 -2.39 27.89
CA TYR A 392 25.49 -3.27 28.14
C TYR A 392 25.81 -4.75 28.08
N GLN A 393 27.08 -5.14 28.06
CA GLN A 393 27.44 -6.50 28.43
C GLN A 393 27.19 -6.73 29.91
N GLU A 394 27.05 -7.98 30.35
CA GLU A 394 26.74 -8.35 31.74
C GLU A 394 27.70 -7.74 32.78
N ASN A 395 28.97 -7.53 32.42
CA ASN A 395 29.99 -6.90 33.27
C ASN A 395 30.18 -5.39 32.97
N GLY A 396 29.38 -4.83 32.07
CA GLY A 396 29.42 -3.44 31.68
C GLY A 396 28.78 -2.55 32.75
N GLY A 397 29.26 -1.30 32.84
CA GLY A 397 28.81 -0.37 33.88
C GLY A 397 27.32 -0.03 33.83
N ASP A 398 26.68 -0.18 32.67
CA ASP A 398 25.27 0.17 32.45
C ASP A 398 24.35 -1.05 32.34
N TRP A 399 24.84 -2.27 32.61
CA TRP A 399 24.03 -3.50 32.50
C TRP A 399 22.74 -3.44 33.33
N HIS A 400 22.82 -2.88 34.54
CA HIS A 400 21.69 -2.74 35.46
C HIS A 400 20.49 -1.98 34.87
N LYS A 401 20.70 -1.15 33.83
CA LYS A 401 19.64 -0.36 33.17
C LYS A 401 18.73 -1.20 32.28
N ILE A 402 19.21 -2.38 31.85
CA ILE A 402 18.53 -3.25 30.88
C ILE A 402 18.51 -4.73 31.29
N SER A 403 19.12 -5.10 32.41
CA SER A 403 19.34 -6.50 32.82
C SER A 403 18.06 -7.31 33.07
N HIS A 404 16.92 -6.65 33.27
CA HIS A 404 15.62 -7.31 33.44
C HIS A 404 14.99 -7.77 32.12
N ILE A 405 15.53 -7.35 30.97
CA ILE A 405 14.98 -7.61 29.64
C ILE A 405 15.52 -8.95 29.12
N PRO A 406 14.66 -9.95 28.79
CA PRO A 406 15.12 -11.26 28.35
C PRO A 406 15.79 -11.29 26.97
N TRP A 407 15.33 -10.45 26.03
CA TRP A 407 15.83 -10.43 24.66
C TRP A 407 16.42 -9.06 24.32
N ILE A 408 17.75 -9.00 24.25
CA ILE A 408 18.50 -7.78 23.95
C ILE A 408 19.34 -8.01 22.70
N ARG A 409 19.21 -7.12 21.71
CA ARG A 409 20.02 -7.12 20.49
C ARG A 409 20.66 -5.76 20.27
N ILE A 410 21.97 -5.72 20.08
CA ILE A 410 22.73 -4.49 19.81
C ILE A 410 23.57 -4.69 18.54
N ASN A 411 23.34 -3.86 17.53
CA ASN A 411 24.01 -3.88 16.22
C ASN A 411 24.09 -5.28 15.62
N GLY A 412 22.96 -6.00 15.65
CA GLY A 412 22.88 -7.36 15.13
C GLY A 412 23.35 -8.46 16.08
N LYS A 413 24.04 -8.15 17.19
CA LYS A 413 24.53 -9.12 18.18
C LYS A 413 23.52 -9.33 19.31
N GLU A 414 23.26 -10.58 19.65
CA GLU A 414 22.43 -10.94 20.80
C GLU A 414 23.26 -10.84 22.10
N ILE A 415 22.75 -10.13 23.09
CA ILE A 415 23.32 -10.06 24.44
C ILE A 415 22.57 -11.06 25.32
N LYS A 416 23.24 -12.15 25.71
CA LYS A 416 22.65 -13.18 26.54
C LYS A 416 22.96 -12.93 28.02
N PRO A 417 21.96 -12.84 28.91
CA PRO A 417 22.21 -12.96 30.33
C PRO A 417 22.75 -14.36 30.61
N ARG A 418 23.84 -14.51 31.39
CA ARG A 418 24.15 -15.84 31.92
C ARG A 418 22.97 -16.32 32.75
N GLN A 419 22.47 -17.51 32.44
CA GLN A 419 21.63 -18.24 33.38
C GLN A 419 22.43 -18.33 34.68
N SER A 420 21.91 -17.75 35.76
CA SER A 420 22.47 -17.95 37.09
C SER A 420 22.56 -19.45 37.31
N THR A 421 23.78 -19.98 37.38
CA THR A 421 24.02 -21.29 37.94
C THR A 421 23.55 -21.19 39.39
N LEU A 422 22.31 -21.62 39.65
CA LEU A 422 21.87 -22.02 40.97
C LEU A 422 22.80 -23.17 41.38
N SER A 423 23.91 -22.84 42.01
CA SER A 423 24.68 -23.77 42.81
C SER A 423 23.78 -24.17 43.97
N SER A 424 23.06 -25.27 43.79
CA SER A 424 22.49 -26.05 44.88
C SER A 424 23.63 -26.40 45.83
N SER A 425 23.67 -25.74 46.98
CA SER A 425 24.48 -26.12 48.15
C SER A 425 23.53 -26.47 49.27
#